data_AF-A0AAD5MQF3-F1
#
_entry.id   AF-A0AAD5MQF3-F1
#
_cell.length_a   1.000
_cell.length_b   1.000
_cell.length_c   1.000
_cell.angle_alpha   90.00
_cell.angle_beta   90.00
_cell.angle_gamma   90.00
#
_symmetry.space_group_name_H-M   'P 1'
#
loop_
_entity.id
_entity.type
_entity.pdbx_description
1 polymer ?
#
loop_
_entity_poly.entity_id
_entity_poly.type
_entity_poly.pdbx_seq_one_letter_code
_entity_poly.pdbx_strand_id
1 'polypeptide(L)'
;MLDGDDVEDEQILLQAVENDSNYEDRAKKIKSNDLIDLKFGFERYTGPTEKNAWLFNFQPSEIIDEQSKVILSAVDFYFIQENTERFKISYPFRPYFYIYTADGYEHQVASLLSKKYGFLTADIVEKEDLDLKNHLSGLKRTYIKLSFPSTNELGKVKRDLFPTFAKTRKESKRSLSTVHIWPGTWPNPITIYKAMMLCRIL
;
A
#
# COMPACT_ATOMS: atom_id res chain seq x y z
N MET A 1 -33.57 11.24 -1.90
CA MET A 1 -32.42 12.08 -2.29
C MET A 1 -31.50 12.07 -1.09
N LEU A 2 -30.49 11.22 -1.12
CA LEU A 2 -29.40 11.20 -0.13
C LEU A 2 -28.13 11.36 -0.94
N ASP A 3 -27.32 12.30 -0.48
CA ASP A 3 -26.24 12.96 -1.19
C ASP A 3 -25.15 11.97 -1.61
N GLY A 4 -24.75 12.08 -2.87
CA GLY A 4 -23.79 11.21 -3.56
C GLY A 4 -22.45 11.88 -3.78
N ASP A 5 -21.94 12.63 -2.79
CA ASP A 5 -20.75 13.48 -2.93
C ASP A 5 -19.60 13.07 -1.97
N ASP A 6 -19.40 11.77 -1.72
CA ASP A 6 -18.30 11.27 -0.87
C ASP A 6 -17.33 10.31 -1.61
N VAL A 7 -17.44 10.16 -2.93
CA VAL A 7 -16.63 9.20 -3.71
C VAL A 7 -15.62 9.90 -4.64
N GLU A 8 -15.78 11.19 -4.93
CA GLU A 8 -14.99 11.89 -5.95
C GLU A 8 -13.66 12.48 -5.42
N ASP A 9 -13.50 12.61 -4.10
CA ASP A 9 -12.31 13.27 -3.51
C ASP A 9 -11.06 12.36 -3.39
N GLU A 10 -11.18 11.03 -3.49
CA GLU A 10 -10.01 10.14 -3.54
C GLU A 10 -9.33 10.08 -4.93
N GLN A 11 -9.95 10.70 -5.95
CA GLN A 11 -9.51 10.58 -7.34
C GLN A 11 -8.45 11.60 -7.78
N ILE A 12 -8.06 12.56 -6.93
CA ILE A 12 -7.13 13.63 -7.31
C ILE A 12 -5.85 13.60 -6.47
N LEU A 13 -4.99 12.60 -6.70
CA LEU A 13 -3.52 12.77 -6.63
C LEU A 13 -2.76 11.56 -7.20
N LEU A 14 -2.87 11.32 -8.50
CA LEU A 14 -1.95 10.44 -9.22
C LEU A 14 -1.45 11.20 -10.45
N GLN A 15 -0.61 12.21 -10.22
CA GLN A 15 0.24 12.71 -11.30
C GLN A 15 1.05 11.52 -11.82
N ALA A 16 1.02 11.36 -13.14
CA ALA A 16 1.79 10.36 -13.86
C ALA A 16 3.20 10.29 -13.27
N VAL A 17 3.64 9.08 -12.92
CA VAL A 17 5.02 8.82 -12.52
C VAL A 17 5.89 9.11 -13.74
N GLU A 18 6.24 10.38 -13.94
CA GLU A 18 7.13 10.82 -14.99
C GLU A 18 8.49 10.15 -14.74
N ASN A 19 8.73 9.12 -15.55
CA ASN A 19 9.96 8.36 -15.68
C ASN A 19 10.33 7.44 -14.50
N ASP A 20 9.53 6.39 -14.28
CA ASP A 20 10.14 5.14 -13.83
C ASP A 20 10.92 4.55 -15.01
N SER A 21 12.26 4.61 -14.97
CA SER A 21 13.12 4.08 -16.03
C SER A 21 12.89 2.59 -16.33
N ASN A 22 12.26 1.89 -15.37
CA ASN A 22 11.92 0.47 -15.46
C ASN A 22 10.44 0.21 -15.78
N TYR A 23 9.67 1.25 -16.15
CA TYR A 23 8.23 1.12 -16.36
C TYR A 23 7.88 0.08 -17.43
N GLU A 24 8.55 0.13 -18.59
CA GLU A 24 8.27 -0.79 -19.68
C GLU A 24 8.52 -2.25 -19.30
N ASP A 25 9.62 -2.53 -18.62
CA ASP A 25 9.98 -3.89 -18.23
C ASP A 25 9.06 -4.43 -17.15
N ARG A 26 8.65 -3.57 -16.19
CA ARG A 26 7.60 -3.91 -15.22
C ARG A 26 6.27 -4.17 -15.91
N ALA A 27 5.86 -3.31 -16.85
CA ALA A 27 4.62 -3.48 -17.60
C ALA A 27 4.62 -4.77 -18.45
N LYS A 28 5.76 -5.10 -19.09
CA LYS A 28 5.96 -6.38 -19.81
C LYS A 28 5.84 -7.56 -18.85
N LYS A 29 6.44 -7.47 -17.66
CA LYS A 29 6.36 -8.51 -16.62
C LYS A 29 4.93 -8.72 -16.12
N ILE A 30 4.20 -7.64 -15.83
CA ILE A 30 2.77 -7.70 -15.43
C ILE A 30 1.95 -8.45 -16.50
N LYS A 31 2.07 -8.03 -17.77
CA LYS A 31 1.38 -8.67 -18.89
C LYS A 31 1.78 -10.14 -19.06
N SER A 32 3.06 -10.45 -18.94
CA SER A 32 3.55 -11.84 -19.03
C SER A 32 3.00 -12.71 -17.91
N ASN A 33 2.93 -12.20 -16.68
CA ASN A 33 2.37 -12.92 -15.55
C ASN A 33 0.88 -13.18 -15.74
N ASP A 34 0.10 -12.19 -16.18
CA ASP A 34 -1.31 -12.36 -16.50
C ASP A 34 -1.54 -13.41 -17.61
N LEU A 35 -0.69 -13.41 -18.64
CA LEU A 35 -0.75 -14.42 -19.71
C LEU A 35 -0.40 -15.83 -19.23
N ILE A 36 0.50 -15.97 -18.27
CA ILE A 36 0.83 -17.25 -17.65
C ILE A 36 -0.35 -17.74 -16.81
N ASP A 37 -0.91 -16.87 -15.96
CA ASP A 37 -2.07 -17.19 -15.12
C ASP A 37 -3.27 -17.63 -15.97
N LEU A 38 -3.53 -16.92 -17.08
CA LEU A 38 -4.58 -17.27 -18.02
C LEU A 38 -4.39 -18.66 -18.62
N LYS A 39 -3.14 -19.05 -18.96
CA LYS A 39 -2.83 -20.41 -19.46
C LYS A 39 -3.11 -21.50 -18.42
N PHE A 40 -3.03 -21.18 -17.13
CA PHE A 40 -3.37 -22.08 -16.04
C PHE A 40 -4.86 -22.04 -15.65
N GLY A 41 -5.67 -21.28 -16.39
CA GLY A 41 -7.10 -21.12 -16.17
C GLY A 41 -7.47 -20.05 -15.14
N PHE A 42 -6.53 -19.21 -14.70
CA PHE A 42 -6.80 -18.12 -13.76
C PHE A 42 -7.04 -16.81 -14.50
N GLU A 43 -8.23 -16.69 -15.06
CA GLU A 43 -8.69 -15.42 -15.64
C GLU A 43 -9.01 -14.41 -14.53
N ARG A 44 -8.68 -13.14 -14.77
CA ARG A 44 -8.98 -12.06 -13.83
C ARG A 44 -10.48 -11.77 -13.85
N TYR A 45 -11.13 -12.00 -12.73
CA TYR A 45 -12.54 -11.73 -12.56
C TYR A 45 -12.79 -10.24 -12.26
N THR A 46 -13.59 -9.58 -13.10
CA THR A 46 -14.00 -8.17 -12.97
C THR A 46 -15.52 -8.00 -12.91
N GLY A 47 -16.27 -9.11 -12.85
CA GLY A 47 -17.72 -9.09 -12.84
C GLY A 47 -18.30 -8.58 -11.52
N PRO A 48 -19.52 -8.02 -11.53
CA PRO A 48 -20.20 -7.56 -10.32
C PRO A 48 -20.83 -8.71 -9.52
N THR A 49 -20.94 -9.91 -10.10
CA THR A 49 -21.60 -11.04 -9.45
C THR A 49 -20.71 -11.67 -8.39
N GLU A 50 -21.26 -11.97 -7.22
CA GLU A 50 -20.52 -12.69 -6.19
C GLU A 50 -20.29 -14.14 -6.62
N LYS A 51 -19.12 -14.68 -6.31
CA LYS A 51 -18.76 -16.08 -6.59
C LYS A 51 -18.40 -16.79 -5.29
N ASN A 52 -19.04 -17.93 -5.05
CA ASN A 52 -18.64 -18.86 -3.99
C ASN A 52 -17.43 -19.67 -4.47
N ALA A 53 -16.29 -19.48 -3.81
CA ALA A 53 -15.04 -20.10 -4.18
C ALA A 53 -14.08 -20.22 -2.98
N TRP A 54 -13.19 -21.19 -3.06
CA TRP A 54 -12.14 -21.41 -2.08
C TRP A 54 -10.90 -20.63 -2.46
N LEU A 55 -10.36 -19.83 -1.54
CA LEU A 55 -9.06 -19.19 -1.71
C LEU A 55 -7.97 -20.27 -1.69
N PHE A 56 -7.33 -20.49 -2.83
CA PHE A 56 -6.28 -21.48 -3.01
C PHE A 56 -4.90 -20.90 -2.69
N ASN A 57 -4.63 -19.67 -3.16
CA ASN A 57 -3.34 -19.00 -2.97
C ASN A 57 -3.50 -17.48 -3.05
N PHE A 58 -2.54 -16.73 -2.53
CA PHE A 58 -2.44 -15.29 -2.74
C PHE A 58 -0.98 -14.88 -2.93
N GLN A 59 -0.71 -13.97 -3.87
CA GLN A 59 0.66 -13.53 -4.17
C GLN A 59 0.73 -12.00 -4.36
N PRO A 60 1.80 -11.35 -3.86
CA PRO A 60 2.07 -9.96 -4.20
C PRO A 60 2.26 -9.80 -5.71
N SER A 61 1.58 -8.81 -6.28
CA SER A 61 1.55 -8.54 -7.71
C SER A 61 1.58 -7.04 -7.97
N GLU A 62 1.60 -6.67 -9.25
CA GLU A 62 1.49 -5.29 -9.71
C GLU A 62 0.43 -5.22 -10.79
N ILE A 63 -0.37 -4.15 -10.78
CA ILE A 63 -1.38 -3.89 -11.80
C ILE A 63 -1.15 -2.49 -12.38
N ILE A 64 -1.52 -2.31 -13.63
CA ILE A 64 -1.48 -0.99 -14.28
C ILE A 64 -2.87 -0.40 -14.15
N ASP A 65 -2.98 0.76 -13.50
CA ASP A 65 -4.23 1.49 -13.46
C ASP A 65 -4.61 2.00 -14.85
N GLU A 66 -5.85 1.75 -15.27
CA GLU A 66 -6.26 2.03 -16.65
C GLU A 66 -6.35 3.53 -16.94
N GLN A 67 -6.71 4.34 -15.94
CA GLN A 67 -6.89 5.78 -16.07
C GLN A 67 -5.56 6.52 -15.97
N SER A 68 -4.80 6.30 -14.89
CA SER A 68 -3.57 7.04 -14.61
C SER A 68 -2.33 6.45 -15.27
N LYS A 69 -2.42 5.21 -15.80
CA LYS A 69 -1.27 4.41 -16.28
C LYS A 69 -0.17 4.21 -15.22
N VAL A 70 -0.49 4.42 -13.95
CA VAL A 70 0.44 4.19 -12.84
C VAL A 70 0.44 2.71 -12.51
N ILE A 71 1.63 2.17 -12.22
CA ILE A 71 1.76 0.81 -11.68
C ILE A 71 1.46 0.86 -10.18
N LEU A 72 0.43 0.13 -9.78
CA LEU A 72 0.01 -0.04 -8.40
C LEU A 72 0.45 -1.40 -7.88
N SER A 73 0.86 -1.46 -6.61
CA SER A 73 0.98 -2.74 -5.92
C SER A 73 -0.41 -3.35 -5.70
N ALA A 74 -0.49 -4.66 -5.89
CA ALA A 74 -1.71 -5.42 -5.73
C ALA A 74 -1.42 -6.77 -5.09
N VAL A 75 -2.47 -7.47 -4.71
CA VAL A 75 -2.40 -8.88 -4.31
C VAL A 75 -3.31 -9.64 -5.25
N ASP A 76 -2.76 -10.62 -5.93
CA ASP A 76 -3.53 -11.57 -6.73
C ASP A 76 -4.00 -12.68 -5.81
N PHE A 77 -5.31 -12.83 -5.69
CA PHE A 77 -5.98 -13.90 -4.97
C PHE A 77 -6.50 -14.93 -5.97
N TYR A 78 -6.08 -16.18 -5.81
CA TYR A 78 -6.39 -17.28 -6.71
C TYR A 78 -7.47 -18.16 -6.10
N PHE A 79 -8.56 -18.38 -6.82
CA PHE A 79 -9.74 -19.07 -6.33
C PHE A 79 -10.07 -20.31 -7.16
N ILE A 80 -10.69 -21.29 -6.50
CA ILE A 80 -11.24 -22.49 -7.11
C ILE A 80 -12.69 -22.66 -6.67
N GLN A 81 -13.60 -22.81 -7.62
CA GLN A 81 -15.02 -23.05 -7.38
C GLN A 81 -15.33 -24.55 -7.27
N GLU A 82 -16.50 -24.89 -6.74
CA GLU A 82 -16.98 -26.28 -6.64
C GLU A 82 -17.09 -26.97 -8.01
N ASN A 83 -17.44 -26.21 -9.04
CA ASN A 83 -17.50 -26.67 -10.44
C ASN A 83 -16.11 -26.82 -11.10
N THR A 84 -15.02 -26.77 -10.33
CA THR A 84 -13.61 -26.79 -10.79
C THR A 84 -13.17 -25.60 -11.64
N GLU A 85 -14.04 -24.60 -11.80
CA GLU A 85 -13.68 -23.32 -12.44
C GLU A 85 -12.67 -22.57 -11.57
N ARG A 86 -11.74 -21.89 -12.23
CA ARG A 86 -10.66 -21.14 -11.59
C ARG A 86 -10.75 -19.70 -12.03
N PHE A 87 -10.46 -18.80 -11.11
CA PHE A 87 -10.35 -17.38 -11.43
C PHE A 87 -9.42 -16.71 -10.43
N LYS A 88 -8.97 -15.51 -10.75
CA LYS A 88 -8.24 -14.66 -9.82
C LYS A 88 -8.89 -13.30 -9.64
N ILE A 89 -8.68 -12.69 -8.49
CA ILE A 89 -9.05 -11.29 -8.21
C ILE A 89 -7.77 -10.54 -7.83
N SER A 90 -7.53 -9.41 -8.47
CA SER A 90 -6.40 -8.54 -8.16
C SER A 90 -6.88 -7.38 -7.29
N TYR A 91 -6.46 -7.34 -6.04
CA TYR A 91 -6.83 -6.26 -5.12
C TYR A 91 -5.70 -5.24 -5.00
N PRO A 92 -5.88 -3.99 -5.49
CA PRO A 92 -4.88 -2.95 -5.34
C PRO A 92 -4.73 -2.55 -3.86
N PHE A 93 -3.49 -2.30 -3.45
CA PHE A 93 -3.21 -1.74 -2.14
C PHE A 93 -2.05 -0.74 -2.23
N ARG A 94 -2.00 0.19 -1.29
CA ARG A 94 -0.88 1.13 -1.16
C ARG A 94 0.07 0.65 -0.07
N PRO A 95 1.29 0.18 -0.40
CA PRO A 95 2.33 -0.07 0.59
C PRO A 95 2.56 1.18 1.45
N TYR A 96 2.86 1.01 2.74
CA TYR A 96 3.08 2.15 3.62
C TYR A 96 4.13 1.87 4.69
N PHE A 97 4.69 2.94 5.26
CA PHE A 97 5.40 2.87 6.53
C PHE A 97 5.12 4.11 7.37
N TYR A 98 5.45 4.02 8.65
CA TYR A 98 5.25 5.11 9.60
C TYR A 98 6.57 5.79 9.93
N ILE A 99 6.52 7.11 10.09
CA ILE A 99 7.58 7.91 10.70
C ILE A 99 6.98 8.71 11.85
N TYR A 100 7.81 9.06 12.84
CA TYR A 100 7.42 10.03 13.86
C TYR A 100 8.40 11.21 13.84
N THR A 101 7.93 12.37 14.29
CA THR A 101 8.70 13.61 14.34
C THR A 101 8.77 14.12 15.78
N ALA A 102 9.34 15.32 15.98
CA ALA A 102 9.08 16.06 17.22
C ALA A 102 7.63 16.47 17.22
N ASP A 103 7.08 16.55 18.42
CA ASP A 103 5.73 17.03 18.67
C ASP A 103 5.57 18.43 18.06
N GLY A 104 4.52 18.62 17.26
CA GLY A 104 4.19 19.89 16.60
C GLY A 104 4.78 20.08 15.20
N TYR A 105 5.60 19.13 14.71
CA TYR A 105 6.20 19.20 13.37
C TYR A 105 5.54 18.26 12.35
N GLU A 106 4.53 17.51 12.72
CA GLU A 106 3.93 16.44 11.92
C GLU A 106 3.38 16.97 10.59
N HIS A 107 2.59 18.04 10.64
CA HIS A 107 2.01 18.68 9.46
C HIS A 107 3.08 19.27 8.53
N GLN A 108 4.11 19.90 9.10
CA GLN A 108 5.19 20.50 8.31
C GLN A 108 5.98 19.42 7.57
N VAL A 109 6.31 18.33 8.26
CA VAL A 109 7.06 17.20 7.66
C VAL A 109 6.20 16.46 6.63
N ALA A 110 4.91 16.22 6.91
CA ALA A 110 4.00 15.59 5.96
C ALA A 110 3.87 16.42 4.66
N SER A 111 3.70 17.73 4.77
CA SER A 111 3.64 18.64 3.62
C SER A 111 4.96 18.69 2.83
N LEU A 112 6.10 18.74 3.54
CA LEU A 112 7.42 18.74 2.91
C LEU A 112 7.66 17.45 2.12
N LEU A 113 7.34 16.29 2.70
CA LEU A 113 7.52 14.99 2.05
C LEU A 113 6.59 14.82 0.86
N SER A 114 5.32 15.22 0.98
CA SER A 114 4.36 15.16 -0.14
C SER A 114 4.78 16.08 -1.28
N LYS A 115 5.32 17.27 -0.98
CA LYS A 115 5.87 18.18 -1.99
C LYS A 115 7.14 17.65 -2.64
N LYS A 116 8.01 16.98 -1.87
CA LYS A 116 9.26 16.39 -2.37
C LYS A 116 8.99 15.17 -3.26
N TYR A 117 8.01 14.34 -2.89
CA TYR A 117 7.66 13.11 -3.59
C TYR A 117 6.20 13.18 -4.03
N GLY A 118 5.93 13.67 -5.24
CA GLY A 118 4.57 13.88 -5.74
C GLY A 118 3.69 12.62 -5.87
N PHE A 119 4.25 11.43 -5.69
CA PHE A 119 3.54 10.15 -5.74
C PHE A 119 3.10 9.60 -4.38
N LEU A 120 3.57 10.17 -3.25
CA LEU A 120 3.23 9.65 -1.92
C LEU A 120 2.05 10.41 -1.31
N THR A 121 1.28 9.71 -0.48
CA THR A 121 0.25 10.31 0.38
C THR A 121 0.74 10.26 1.82
N ALA A 122 0.63 11.38 2.55
CA ALA A 122 1.07 11.48 3.94
C ALA A 122 -0.11 11.80 4.87
N ASP A 123 -0.50 10.83 5.69
CA ASP A 123 -1.62 10.98 6.64
C ASP A 123 -1.11 11.02 8.07
N ILE A 124 -1.64 11.91 8.90
CA ILE A 124 -1.32 11.95 10.33
C ILE A 124 -2.27 10.99 11.06
N VAL A 125 -1.70 10.04 11.80
CA VAL A 125 -2.46 9.00 12.49
C VAL A 125 -1.94 8.80 13.90
N GLU A 126 -2.86 8.56 14.84
CA GLU A 126 -2.50 8.13 16.19
C GLU A 126 -2.41 6.61 16.24
N LYS A 127 -1.31 6.08 16.79
CA LYS A 127 -1.09 4.64 16.97
C LYS A 127 -0.53 4.38 18.36
N GLU A 128 -0.86 3.21 18.89
CA GLU A 128 -0.21 2.71 20.10
C GLU A 128 1.26 2.37 19.79
N ASP A 129 2.17 2.92 20.59
CA ASP A 129 3.60 2.69 20.45
C ASP A 129 4.02 1.61 21.46
N LEU A 130 4.14 0.37 20.97
CA LEU A 130 4.52 -0.80 21.77
C LEU A 130 5.96 -0.71 22.32
N ASP A 131 6.78 0.19 21.77
CA ASP A 131 8.17 0.38 22.22
C ASP A 131 8.29 1.40 23.37
N LEU A 132 7.20 2.10 23.73
CA LEU A 132 7.19 2.97 24.91
C LEU A 132 7.18 2.15 26.20
N LYS A 133 7.94 2.62 27.20
CA LYS A 133 8.09 1.97 28.53
C LYS A 133 6.78 1.77 29.31
N ASN A 134 5.65 2.26 28.81
CA ASN A 134 4.32 2.17 29.41
C ASN A 134 3.22 1.76 28.39
N HIS A 135 3.55 1.04 27.31
CA HIS A 135 2.61 0.74 26.22
C HIS A 135 1.34 -0.02 26.63
N LEU A 136 1.36 -0.78 27.74
CA LEU A 136 0.17 -1.43 28.31
C LEU A 136 -0.87 -0.43 28.87
N SER A 137 -0.51 0.85 28.99
CA SER A 137 -1.39 1.92 29.47
C SER A 137 -2.25 2.53 28.35
N GLY A 138 -2.10 2.06 27.10
CA GLY A 138 -2.79 2.62 25.94
C GLY A 138 -2.23 3.97 25.47
N LEU A 139 -0.96 4.27 25.79
CA LEU A 139 -0.29 5.48 25.35
C LEU A 139 -0.16 5.50 23.81
N LYS A 140 -0.84 6.45 23.20
CA LYS A 140 -0.79 6.70 21.76
C LYS A 140 0.29 7.71 21.44
N ARG A 141 0.87 7.55 20.27
CA ARG A 141 1.80 8.49 19.66
C ARG A 141 1.31 8.88 18.28
N THR A 142 1.57 10.12 17.92
CA THR A 142 1.29 10.64 16.59
C THR A 142 2.37 10.17 15.61
N TYR A 143 1.93 9.56 14.51
CA TYR A 143 2.78 9.14 13.40
C TYR A 143 2.30 9.78 12.11
N ILE A 144 3.21 9.86 11.14
CA ILE A 144 2.89 10.17 9.76
C ILE A 144 2.96 8.84 8.99
N LYS A 145 1.82 8.41 8.45
CA LYS A 145 1.68 7.28 7.54
C LYS A 145 2.02 7.74 6.12
N LEU A 146 3.13 7.25 5.58
CA LEU A 146 3.50 7.49 4.18
C LEU A 146 3.02 6.30 3.35
N SER A 147 2.10 6.55 2.42
CA SER A 147 1.52 5.54 1.53
C SER A 147 2.03 5.73 0.10
N PHE A 148 2.35 4.63 -0.58
CA PHE A 148 3.02 4.61 -1.88
C PHE A 148 2.16 3.88 -2.92
N PRO A 149 2.30 4.19 -4.22
CA PRO A 149 1.60 3.46 -5.28
C PRO A 149 2.13 2.03 -5.42
N SER A 150 3.46 1.84 -5.34
CA SER A 150 4.06 0.50 -5.34
C SER A 150 5.24 0.34 -4.37
N THR A 151 5.66 -0.91 -4.17
CA THR A 151 6.84 -1.25 -3.36
C THR A 151 8.15 -0.66 -3.91
N ASN A 152 8.20 -0.35 -5.22
CA ASN A 152 9.35 0.30 -5.85
C ASN A 152 9.52 1.74 -5.34
N GLU A 153 8.45 2.55 -5.38
CA GLU A 153 8.45 3.93 -4.87
C GLU A 153 8.73 3.96 -3.37
N LEU A 154 8.13 3.04 -2.60
CA LEU A 154 8.48 2.86 -1.19
C LEU A 154 9.98 2.63 -1.03
N GLY A 155 10.57 1.72 -1.81
CA GLY A 155 12.00 1.43 -1.79
C GLY A 155 12.89 2.64 -2.15
N LYS A 156 12.47 3.46 -3.12
CA LYS A 156 13.14 4.71 -3.51
C LYS A 156 13.18 5.68 -2.33
N VAL A 157 12.03 5.96 -1.72
CA VAL A 157 11.94 6.89 -0.56
C VAL A 157 12.67 6.34 0.66
N LYS A 158 12.58 5.02 0.90
CA LYS A 158 13.33 4.34 1.97
C LYS A 158 14.83 4.58 1.84
N ARG A 159 15.40 4.41 0.63
CA ARG A 159 16.83 4.62 0.39
C ARG A 159 17.28 6.08 0.57
N ASP A 160 16.42 7.03 0.24
CA ASP A 160 16.72 8.47 0.38
C ASP A 160 16.65 8.92 1.87
N LEU A 161 15.63 8.48 2.60
CA LEU A 161 15.42 8.93 3.98
C LEU A 161 16.30 8.20 5.01
N PHE A 162 16.61 6.92 4.82
CA PHE A 162 17.31 6.10 5.80
C PHE A 162 18.72 6.59 6.19
N PRO A 163 19.58 6.98 5.24
CA PRO A 163 20.91 7.50 5.57
C PRO A 163 20.83 8.74 6.46
N THR A 164 19.82 9.59 6.25
CA THR A 164 19.58 10.79 7.06
C THR A 164 19.24 10.41 8.49
N PHE A 165 18.31 9.48 8.70
CA PHE A 165 17.97 8.99 10.04
C PHE A 165 19.14 8.29 10.75
N ALA A 166 19.94 7.52 10.01
CA ALA A 166 21.09 6.81 10.57
C ALA A 166 22.20 7.76 11.05
N LYS A 167 22.39 8.90 10.39
CA LYS A 167 23.30 9.97 10.82
C LYS A 167 22.76 10.70 12.05
N THR A 168 21.49 11.12 12.00
CA THR A 168 20.81 11.80 13.12
C THR A 168 20.84 10.97 14.41
N ARG A 169 20.70 9.65 14.33
CA ARG A 169 20.80 8.74 15.49
C ARG A 169 22.20 8.69 16.11
N LYS A 170 23.27 8.88 15.32
CA LYS A 170 24.68 8.85 15.80
C LYS A 170 25.10 10.19 16.42
N GLU A 171 24.55 11.30 15.95
CA GLU A 171 24.93 12.65 16.41
C GLU A 171 24.15 13.13 17.65
N SER A 172 23.04 12.49 18.04
CA SER A 172 22.10 13.16 18.94
C SER A 172 22.05 12.56 20.36
N LYS A 173 22.72 13.28 21.28
CA LYS A 173 22.27 13.51 22.68
C LYS A 173 21.08 14.50 22.76
N ARG A 174 20.53 14.90 21.62
CA ARG A 174 19.32 15.73 21.50
C ARG A 174 18.17 14.84 21.00
N SER A 175 17.05 14.86 21.69
CA SER A 175 15.82 14.20 21.24
C SER A 175 15.54 14.54 19.78
N LEU A 176 15.48 13.55 18.87
CA LEU A 176 14.59 13.55 17.68
C LEU A 176 14.76 12.32 16.75
N SER A 177 13.61 11.78 16.33
CA SER A 177 13.33 10.82 15.24
C SER A 177 14.12 9.49 15.18
N THR A 178 13.73 8.52 16.01
CA THR A 178 13.87 7.11 15.63
C THR A 178 12.78 6.79 14.62
N VAL A 179 13.07 6.04 13.56
CA VAL A 179 12.01 5.58 12.66
C VAL A 179 11.73 4.13 13.03
N HIS A 180 10.61 3.91 13.72
CA HIS A 180 10.09 2.56 13.94
C HIS A 180 9.33 2.14 12.69
N ILE A 181 10.02 1.37 11.87
CA ILE A 181 9.51 0.93 10.57
C ILE A 181 8.95 -0.45 10.81
N TRP A 182 7.63 -0.51 10.97
CA TRP A 182 6.94 -1.76 10.76
C TRP A 182 7.15 -2.16 9.30
N PRO A 183 7.79 -3.31 9.01
CA PRO A 183 7.86 -3.84 7.67
C PRO A 183 6.45 -4.34 7.29
N GLY A 184 5.56 -3.41 6.96
CA GLY A 184 4.29 -3.70 6.32
C GLY A 184 4.52 -4.02 4.85
N THR A 185 5.37 -5.01 4.55
CA THR A 185 5.54 -5.54 3.19
C THR A 185 4.39 -6.47 2.80
N TRP A 186 3.45 -6.72 3.72
CA TRP A 186 2.29 -7.54 3.52
C TRP A 186 1.03 -6.70 3.66
N PRO A 187 -0.02 -6.94 2.85
CA PRO A 187 -1.33 -6.35 3.08
C PRO A 187 -1.71 -6.58 4.55
N ASN A 188 -2.11 -5.51 5.25
CA ASN A 188 -2.59 -5.61 6.63
C ASN A 188 -3.66 -6.71 6.71
N PRO A 189 -3.76 -7.49 7.80
CA PRO A 189 -4.89 -8.40 8.01
C PRO A 189 -6.23 -7.79 7.60
N ILE A 190 -6.49 -6.51 7.85
CA ILE A 190 -7.71 -5.80 7.43
C ILE A 190 -7.89 -5.77 5.91
N THR A 191 -6.82 -5.60 5.13
CA THR A 191 -6.85 -5.65 3.66
C THR A 191 -7.12 -7.06 3.15
N ILE A 192 -6.54 -8.08 3.80
CA ILE A 192 -6.85 -9.49 3.54
C ILE A 192 -8.32 -9.77 3.89
N TYR A 193 -8.80 -9.32 5.05
CA TYR A 193 -10.19 -9.43 5.49
C TYR A 193 -11.14 -8.65 4.59
N LYS A 194 -10.79 -7.47 4.07
CA LYS A 194 -11.63 -6.72 3.11
C LYS A 194 -11.71 -7.41 1.76
N ALA A 195 -10.60 -7.95 1.25
CA ALA A 195 -10.61 -8.77 0.04
C ALA A 195 -11.40 -10.07 0.24
N MET A 196 -11.26 -10.72 1.40
CA MET A 196 -12.07 -11.89 1.79
C MET A 196 -13.54 -11.52 2.07
N MET A 197 -13.87 -10.32 2.56
CA MET A 197 -15.26 -9.90 2.80
C MET A 197 -15.99 -9.46 1.54
N LEU A 198 -15.28 -9.01 0.50
CA LEU A 198 -15.85 -8.82 -0.84
C LEU A 198 -16.19 -10.15 -1.52
N CYS A 199 -15.60 -11.26 -1.07
CA CYS A 199 -15.99 -12.63 -1.39
C CYS A 199 -16.58 -13.27 -0.12
N ARG A 200 -17.70 -12.76 0.38
CA ARG A 200 -18.26 -13.17 1.68
C ARG A 200 -18.56 -14.67 1.72
N ILE A 201 -17.65 -15.42 2.34
CA ILE A 201 -17.87 -16.77 2.86
C ILE A 201 -18.78 -16.62 4.09
N LEU A 202 -19.82 -17.47 4.16
CA LEU A 202 -20.72 -17.62 5.32
C LEU A 202 -19.98 -17.84 6.64
#